data_AF-A0A1I4XU58-F1
#
_entry.id   AF-A0A1I4XU58-F1
#
_cell.length_a   1.000
_cell.length_b   1.000
_cell.length_c   1.000
_cell.angle_alpha   90.00
_cell.angle_beta   90.00
_cell.angle_gamma   90.00
#
_symmetry.space_group_name_H-M   'P 1'
#
loop_
_entity.id
_entity.type
_entity.pdbx_description
1 polymer ?
#
loop_
_entity_poly.entity_id
_entity_poly.type
_entity_poly.pdbx_seq_one_letter_code
_entity_poly.pdbx_strand_id
1 'polypeptide(L)'
;MKSENLISDIEKNVRYQIKKVNALFQKRHKTNVQYLNEYVNPGQKLDEDNAILNQAISDALLNSMASLIDYYSICCMLKLGVTEEKIKKVQYRSLSNSFIIEKASASKSEKDSTTIDTILKQYAEATEKNKNFKSLIGDDYWIGFLGKAISHTLKEYGALEDSTFELAYDEEEDRIKVNPKVEQYYFYMRPLLCNAATSMGLKHNIYIDINNFLKHNAVPYLTNNIEKFTNEERIFSYFEVRNDHSSLLKEGVLKDLLLSDFLDLKDSLKSKQMNKENYEFLCPLEKKWGLGRVLTLDPVNSYIGPNDDILYFYIGGVLMAKTKTAIWVDADKSFLTALQELRREIDRGLNFKF
;
A
#
# COMPACT_ATOMS: atom_id res chain seq x y z
N MET A 1 -14.65 -4.64 -30.63
CA MET A 1 -14.72 -5.93 -29.89
C MET A 1 -15.95 -5.89 -28.98
N LYS A 2 -16.68 -7.00 -28.77
CA LYS A 2 -17.72 -7.03 -27.72
C LYS A 2 -17.04 -6.88 -26.34
N SER A 3 -17.63 -6.11 -25.43
CA SER A 3 -17.07 -5.81 -24.10
C SER A 3 -16.65 -7.08 -23.32
N GLU A 4 -17.43 -8.15 -23.41
CA GLU A 4 -17.14 -9.44 -22.76
C GLU A 4 -15.84 -10.09 -23.24
N ASN A 5 -15.50 -9.96 -24.53
CA ASN A 5 -14.23 -10.48 -25.07
C ASN A 5 -13.04 -9.69 -24.51
N LEU A 6 -13.18 -8.37 -24.38
CA LEU A 6 -12.12 -7.52 -23.83
C LEU A 6 -11.86 -7.79 -22.34
N ILE A 7 -12.93 -7.96 -21.54
CA ILE A 7 -12.79 -8.33 -20.12
C ILE A 7 -12.04 -9.66 -20.00
N SER A 8 -12.44 -10.68 -20.76
CA SER A 8 -11.77 -11.98 -20.75
C SER A 8 -10.29 -11.89 -21.12
N ASP A 9 -9.94 -11.06 -22.12
CA ASP A 9 -8.56 -10.89 -22.55
C ASP A 9 -7.71 -10.13 -21.52
N ILE A 10 -8.26 -9.10 -20.86
CA ILE A 10 -7.59 -8.43 -19.75
C ILE A 10 -7.44 -9.37 -18.54
N GLU A 11 -8.42 -10.21 -18.22
CA GLU A 11 -8.28 -11.22 -17.18
C GLU A 11 -7.14 -12.21 -17.49
N LYS A 12 -7.02 -12.67 -18.75
CA LYS A 12 -5.86 -13.49 -19.17
C LYS A 12 -4.54 -12.75 -18.96
N ASN A 13 -4.49 -11.45 -19.21
CA ASN A 13 -3.30 -10.63 -18.94
C ASN A 13 -2.98 -10.54 -17.44
N VAL A 14 -3.98 -10.33 -16.58
CA VAL A 14 -3.81 -10.37 -15.11
C VAL A 14 -3.25 -11.73 -14.68
N ARG A 15 -3.82 -12.83 -15.18
CA ARG A 15 -3.36 -14.20 -14.90
C ARG A 15 -1.92 -14.44 -15.40
N TYR A 16 -1.57 -13.89 -16.56
CA TYR A 16 -0.20 -13.93 -17.07
C TYR A 16 0.77 -13.16 -16.19
N GLN A 17 0.41 -11.95 -15.73
CA GLN A 17 1.26 -11.18 -14.81
C GLN A 17 1.49 -11.92 -13.49
N ILE A 18 0.46 -12.60 -12.94
CA ILE A 18 0.63 -13.46 -11.75
C ILE A 18 1.67 -14.56 -12.02
N LYS A 19 1.60 -15.25 -13.17
CA LYS A 19 2.59 -16.27 -13.54
C LYS A 19 4.00 -15.68 -13.67
N LYS A 20 4.11 -14.51 -14.32
CA LYS A 20 5.39 -13.79 -14.49
C LYS A 20 6.01 -13.40 -13.14
N VAL A 21 5.23 -12.83 -12.23
CA VAL A 21 5.66 -12.49 -10.86
C VAL A 21 6.20 -13.72 -10.13
N ASN A 22 5.47 -14.85 -10.17
CA ASN A 22 5.93 -16.08 -9.53
C ASN A 22 7.25 -16.61 -10.13
N ALA A 23 7.37 -16.58 -11.46
CA ALA A 23 8.59 -17.02 -12.15
C ALA A 23 9.79 -16.12 -11.81
N LEU A 24 9.59 -14.80 -11.80
CA LEU A 24 10.61 -13.83 -11.39
C LEU A 24 11.02 -14.03 -9.93
N PHE A 25 10.06 -14.26 -9.04
CA PHE A 25 10.36 -14.52 -7.63
C PHE A 25 11.21 -15.78 -7.44
N GLN A 26 10.86 -16.88 -8.12
CA GLN A 26 11.64 -18.13 -8.07
C GLN A 26 13.06 -17.94 -8.62
N LYS A 27 13.20 -17.16 -9.70
CA LYS A 27 14.51 -16.83 -10.27
C LYS A 27 15.32 -15.97 -9.30
N ARG A 28 14.70 -14.93 -8.73
CA ARG A 28 15.29 -14.04 -7.72
C ARG A 28 15.78 -14.84 -6.53
N HIS A 29 14.97 -15.75 -5.99
CA HIS A 29 15.36 -16.55 -4.83
C HIS A 29 16.64 -17.35 -5.10
N LYS A 30 16.75 -18.02 -6.25
CA LYS A 30 17.96 -18.78 -6.62
C LYS A 30 19.19 -17.88 -6.74
N THR A 31 19.06 -16.78 -7.49
CA THR A 31 20.15 -15.80 -7.68
C THR A 31 20.55 -15.15 -6.37
N ASN A 32 19.59 -14.78 -5.52
CA ASN A 32 19.84 -14.14 -4.24
C ASN A 32 20.55 -15.10 -3.27
N VAL A 33 20.16 -16.38 -3.20
CA VAL A 33 20.88 -17.37 -2.38
C VAL A 33 22.34 -17.48 -2.82
N GLN A 34 22.60 -17.54 -4.13
CA GLN A 34 23.97 -17.55 -4.64
C GLN A 34 24.72 -16.27 -4.25
N TYR A 35 24.13 -15.11 -4.50
CA TYR A 35 24.71 -13.80 -4.18
C TYR A 35 25.00 -13.64 -2.68
N LEU A 36 24.08 -14.04 -1.80
CA LEU A 36 24.27 -13.95 -0.35
C LEU A 36 25.35 -14.91 0.15
N ASN A 37 25.47 -16.11 -0.44
CA ASN A 37 26.57 -17.04 -0.11
C ASN A 37 27.94 -16.44 -0.50
N GLU A 38 28.02 -15.76 -1.64
CA GLU A 38 29.24 -15.04 -2.06
C GLU A 38 29.52 -13.86 -1.12
N TYR A 39 28.48 -13.11 -0.72
CA TYR A 39 28.57 -11.94 0.15
C TYR A 39 29.15 -12.24 1.54
N VAL A 40 28.86 -13.40 2.11
CA VAL A 40 29.36 -13.79 3.45
C VAL A 40 30.75 -14.43 3.44
N ASN A 41 31.34 -14.69 2.27
CA ASN A 41 32.63 -15.36 2.15
C ASN A 41 33.78 -14.34 2.01
N PRO A 42 34.53 -14.01 3.08
CA PRO A 42 35.52 -12.92 3.07
C PRO A 42 36.73 -13.15 2.14
N GLY A 43 36.91 -14.34 1.57
CA GLY A 43 37.99 -14.67 0.63
C GLY A 43 37.54 -14.78 -0.84
N GLN A 44 36.26 -14.62 -1.13
CA GLN A 44 35.70 -14.76 -2.48
C GLN A 44 35.42 -13.37 -3.06
N LYS A 45 35.92 -13.08 -4.26
CA LYS A 45 35.50 -11.88 -4.98
C LYS A 45 34.02 -12.04 -5.34
N LEU A 46 33.19 -11.06 -4.97
CA LEU A 46 31.80 -10.98 -5.41
C LEU A 46 31.74 -11.00 -6.93
N ASP A 47 30.91 -11.90 -7.48
CA ASP A 47 30.64 -11.92 -8.91
C ASP A 47 29.76 -10.71 -9.26
N GLU A 48 30.37 -9.75 -9.96
CA GLU A 48 29.71 -8.51 -10.39
C GLU A 48 28.51 -8.82 -11.30
N ASP A 49 28.60 -9.85 -12.15
CA ASP A 49 27.51 -10.24 -13.05
C ASP A 49 26.33 -10.83 -12.25
N ASN A 50 26.61 -11.62 -11.21
CA ASN A 50 25.60 -12.16 -10.32
C ASN A 50 24.90 -11.05 -9.51
N ALA A 51 25.65 -10.07 -9.01
CA ALA A 51 25.10 -8.90 -8.31
C ALA A 51 24.18 -8.07 -9.21
N ILE A 52 24.63 -7.77 -10.44
CA ILE A 52 23.84 -7.05 -11.46
C ILE A 52 22.58 -7.84 -11.81
N LEU A 53 22.70 -9.16 -11.99
CA LEU A 53 21.55 -10.02 -12.28
C LEU A 53 20.54 -10.03 -11.12
N ASN A 54 21.00 -10.09 -9.87
CA ASN A 54 20.15 -10.07 -8.69
C ASN A 54 19.36 -8.74 -8.57
N GLN A 55 20.03 -7.61 -8.80
CA GLN A 55 19.37 -6.30 -8.86
C GLN A 55 18.35 -6.26 -10.00
N ALA A 56 18.73 -6.64 -11.22
CA ALA A 56 17.87 -6.57 -12.40
C ALA A 56 16.60 -7.43 -12.26
N ILE A 57 16.71 -8.62 -11.64
CA ILE A 57 15.54 -9.46 -11.37
C ILE A 57 14.64 -8.82 -10.29
N SER A 58 15.23 -8.18 -9.28
CA SER A 58 14.48 -7.49 -8.23
C SER A 58 13.70 -6.29 -8.77
N ASP A 59 14.32 -5.50 -9.65
CA ASP A 59 13.69 -4.40 -10.38
C ASP A 59 12.57 -4.90 -11.31
N ALA A 60 12.81 -6.00 -12.02
CA ALA A 60 11.79 -6.62 -12.87
C ALA A 60 10.59 -7.15 -12.06
N LEU A 61 10.84 -7.63 -10.83
CA LEU A 61 9.80 -8.12 -9.93
C LEU A 61 8.94 -6.96 -9.39
N LEU A 62 9.54 -5.85 -8.93
CA LEU A 62 8.83 -4.63 -8.54
C LEU A 62 7.95 -4.10 -9.69
N ASN A 63 8.51 -4.01 -10.90
CA ASN A 63 7.77 -3.55 -12.07
C ASN A 63 6.62 -4.47 -12.45
N SER A 64 6.81 -5.78 -12.31
CA SER A 64 5.77 -6.77 -12.60
C SER A 64 4.64 -6.73 -11.57
N MET A 65 4.93 -6.44 -10.29
CA MET A 65 3.91 -6.19 -9.28
C MET A 65 3.09 -4.94 -9.60
N ALA A 66 3.73 -3.82 -9.92
CA ALA A 66 3.03 -2.59 -10.28
C ALA A 66 2.14 -2.80 -11.51
N SER A 67 2.67 -3.48 -12.54
CA SER A 67 1.92 -3.83 -13.74
C SER A 67 0.73 -4.75 -13.45
N LEU A 68 0.88 -5.73 -12.55
CA LEU A 68 -0.23 -6.59 -12.12
C LEU A 68 -1.38 -5.77 -11.51
N ILE A 69 -1.07 -4.80 -10.66
CA ILE A 69 -2.06 -3.91 -10.03
C ILE A 69 -2.74 -3.01 -11.07
N ASP A 70 -1.97 -2.48 -12.03
CA ASP A 70 -2.48 -1.66 -13.12
C ASP A 70 -3.48 -2.46 -14.00
N TYR A 71 -3.10 -3.66 -14.44
CA TYR A 71 -4.00 -4.55 -15.21
C TYR A 71 -5.24 -4.96 -14.43
N TYR A 72 -5.10 -5.24 -13.13
CA TYR A 72 -6.24 -5.56 -12.28
C TYR A 72 -7.20 -4.37 -12.16
N SER A 73 -6.68 -3.15 -11.96
CA SER A 73 -7.49 -1.94 -11.88
C SER A 73 -8.26 -1.69 -13.18
N ILE A 74 -7.63 -1.88 -14.34
CA ILE A 74 -8.29 -1.81 -15.66
C ILE A 74 -9.40 -2.86 -15.77
N CYS A 75 -9.13 -4.09 -15.35
CA CYS A 75 -10.12 -5.17 -15.34
C CYS A 75 -11.36 -4.78 -14.50
N CYS A 76 -11.15 -4.22 -13.31
CA CYS A 76 -12.23 -3.74 -12.46
C CYS A 76 -13.05 -2.65 -13.15
N MET A 77 -12.41 -1.68 -13.83
CA MET A 77 -13.15 -0.62 -14.54
C MET A 77 -13.99 -1.17 -15.69
N LEU A 78 -13.47 -2.14 -16.45
CA LEU A 78 -14.24 -2.80 -17.50
C LEU A 78 -15.45 -3.55 -16.92
N LYS A 79 -15.30 -4.22 -15.77
CA LYS A 79 -16.41 -4.88 -15.06
C LYS A 79 -17.47 -3.90 -14.56
N LEU A 80 -17.09 -2.66 -14.27
CA LEU A 80 -18.02 -1.56 -13.96
C LEU A 80 -18.71 -0.97 -15.20
N GLY A 81 -18.49 -1.55 -16.39
CA GLY A 81 -19.11 -1.12 -17.65
C GLY A 81 -18.43 0.08 -18.30
N VAL A 82 -17.20 0.41 -17.92
CA VAL A 82 -16.41 1.45 -18.60
C VAL A 82 -15.98 0.91 -19.96
N THR A 83 -16.16 1.68 -21.03
CA THR A 83 -15.64 1.33 -22.36
C THR A 83 -14.15 1.61 -22.44
N GLU A 84 -13.41 0.84 -23.23
CA GLU A 84 -11.96 0.99 -23.42
C GLU A 84 -11.53 2.44 -23.71
N GLU A 85 -12.27 3.10 -24.60
CA GLU A 85 -12.05 4.50 -25.01
C GLU A 85 -12.15 5.51 -23.85
N LYS A 86 -12.90 5.18 -22.79
CA LYS A 86 -13.06 6.02 -21.60
C LYS A 86 -12.01 5.76 -20.52
N ILE A 87 -11.26 4.66 -20.61
CA ILE A 87 -10.17 4.36 -19.67
C ILE A 87 -8.95 5.23 -20.01
N LYS A 88 -8.93 6.44 -19.45
CA LYS A 88 -7.83 7.40 -19.64
C LYS A 88 -6.66 7.24 -18.67
N LYS A 89 -6.86 6.44 -17.62
CA LYS A 89 -5.91 6.26 -16.52
C LYS A 89 -5.50 4.79 -16.47
N VAL A 90 -4.23 4.54 -16.76
CA VAL A 90 -3.67 3.18 -16.83
C VAL A 90 -2.96 2.81 -15.52
N GLN A 91 -2.50 3.83 -14.78
CA GLN A 91 -1.77 3.65 -13.53
C GLN A 91 -2.70 3.73 -12.33
N TYR A 92 -2.63 2.71 -11.48
CA TYR A 92 -3.31 2.70 -10.21
C TYR A 92 -2.88 3.89 -9.34
N ARG A 93 -3.87 4.50 -8.68
CA ARG A 93 -3.65 5.47 -7.60
C ARG A 93 -4.51 5.04 -6.42
N SER A 94 -3.89 4.88 -5.26
CA SER A 94 -4.63 4.52 -4.06
C SER A 94 -5.57 5.62 -3.63
N LEU A 95 -6.75 5.21 -3.18
CA LEU A 95 -7.69 6.07 -2.48
C LEU A 95 -7.14 6.26 -1.06
N SER A 96 -6.22 7.22 -0.91
CA SER A 96 -5.53 7.52 0.33
C SER A 96 -6.30 8.54 1.19
N ASN A 97 -5.92 8.67 2.47
CA ASN A 97 -6.47 9.70 3.35
C ASN A 97 -6.27 11.12 2.78
N SER A 98 -5.11 11.42 2.19
CA SER A 98 -4.87 12.71 1.52
C SER A 98 -5.85 12.95 0.38
N PHE A 99 -6.16 11.92 -0.41
CA PHE A 99 -7.15 12.02 -1.48
C PHE A 99 -8.57 12.23 -0.93
N ILE A 100 -8.93 11.57 0.17
CA ILE A 100 -10.23 11.79 0.84
C ILE A 100 -10.36 13.24 1.31
N ILE A 101 -9.33 13.78 1.97
CA ILE A 101 -9.28 15.18 2.42
C ILE A 101 -9.39 16.14 1.23
N GLU A 102 -8.67 15.87 0.14
CA GLU A 102 -8.72 16.67 -1.09
C GLU A 102 -10.14 16.71 -1.67
N LYS A 103 -10.87 15.59 -1.65
CA LYS A 103 -12.24 15.50 -2.19
C LYS A 103 -13.34 15.85 -1.19
N ALA A 104 -13.01 16.09 0.07
CA ALA A 104 -13.97 16.53 1.09
C ALA A 104 -14.65 17.86 0.69
N SER A 105 -15.89 18.05 1.17
CA SER A 105 -16.67 19.28 0.98
C SER A 105 -16.16 20.38 1.91
N ALA A 106 -14.95 20.88 1.66
CA ALA A 106 -14.34 21.97 2.42
C ALA A 106 -13.61 22.94 1.47
N SER A 107 -13.51 24.21 1.87
CA SER A 107 -12.72 25.21 1.16
C SER A 107 -11.23 24.86 1.19
N LYS A 108 -10.43 25.48 0.31
CA LYS A 108 -9.00 25.19 0.22
C LYS A 108 -8.26 25.50 1.54
N SER A 109 -8.55 26.64 2.17
CA SER A 109 -7.96 27.04 3.45
C SER A 109 -8.37 26.13 4.61
N GLU A 110 -9.59 25.58 4.60
CA GLU A 110 -10.02 24.61 5.62
C GLU A 110 -9.30 23.27 5.45
N LYS A 111 -9.10 22.83 4.20
CA LYS A 111 -8.40 21.57 3.87
C LYS A 111 -6.97 21.54 4.38
N ASP A 112 -6.25 22.66 4.33
CA ASP A 112 -4.86 22.76 4.80
C ASP A 112 -4.72 22.42 6.30
N SER A 113 -5.79 22.57 7.08
CA SER A 113 -5.85 22.23 8.52
C SER A 113 -6.66 20.97 8.84
N THR A 114 -7.30 20.36 7.83
CA THR A 114 -8.21 19.22 8.02
C THR A 114 -7.44 17.91 8.07
N THR A 115 -7.66 17.12 9.12
CA THR A 115 -7.17 15.74 9.23
C THR A 115 -8.26 14.74 8.84
N ILE A 116 -7.87 13.50 8.55
CA ILE A 116 -8.86 12.44 8.28
C ILE A 116 -9.74 12.18 9.51
N ASP A 117 -9.19 12.29 10.72
CA ASP A 117 -9.94 12.15 11.97
C ASP A 117 -11.05 13.20 12.10
N THR A 118 -10.79 14.44 11.67
CA THR A 118 -11.82 15.48 11.64
C THR A 118 -12.96 15.10 10.69
N ILE A 119 -12.65 14.59 9.50
CA ILE A 119 -13.65 14.18 8.52
C ILE A 119 -14.44 12.97 9.02
N LEU A 120 -13.78 11.99 9.63
CA LEU A 120 -14.42 10.81 10.23
C LEU A 120 -15.41 11.21 11.32
N LYS A 121 -15.03 12.14 12.21
CA LYS A 121 -15.91 12.65 13.25
C LYS A 121 -17.13 13.37 12.67
N GLN A 122 -16.93 14.22 11.67
CA GLN A 122 -18.03 14.90 10.98
C GLN A 122 -19.00 13.90 10.34
N TYR A 123 -18.48 12.85 9.70
CA TYR A 123 -19.29 11.79 9.12
C TYR A 123 -20.07 11.02 10.20
N ALA A 124 -19.40 10.61 11.27
CA ALA A 124 -20.02 9.93 12.41
C ALA A 124 -21.16 10.76 13.02
N GLU A 125 -20.94 12.06 13.27
CA GLU A 125 -21.97 12.96 13.78
C GLU A 125 -23.16 13.10 12.82
N ALA A 126 -22.91 13.15 11.51
CA ALA A 126 -23.96 13.22 10.50
C ALA A 126 -24.81 11.94 10.49
N THR A 127 -24.17 10.78 10.66
CA THR A 127 -24.87 9.50 10.77
C THR A 127 -25.61 9.33 12.10
N GLU A 128 -25.07 9.80 13.22
CA GLU A 128 -25.72 9.69 14.53
C GLU A 128 -26.95 10.59 14.69
N LYS A 129 -26.93 11.79 14.09
CA LYS A 129 -28.05 12.75 14.14
C LYS A 129 -29.26 12.26 13.34
N ASN A 130 -29.04 11.43 12.32
CA ASN A 130 -30.12 10.85 11.54
C ASN A 130 -30.49 9.47 12.10
N LYS A 131 -31.72 9.33 12.64
CA LYS A 131 -32.17 8.09 13.28
C LYS A 131 -32.04 6.86 12.39
N ASN A 132 -32.17 7.02 11.07
CA ASN A 132 -32.10 5.94 10.11
C ASN A 132 -30.66 5.45 9.90
N PHE A 133 -29.64 6.30 10.08
CA PHE A 133 -28.23 5.93 9.91
C PHE A 133 -27.58 5.34 11.18
N LYS A 134 -28.28 5.26 12.31
CA LYS A 134 -27.72 4.73 13.57
C LYS A 134 -27.38 3.24 13.54
N SER A 135 -27.92 2.50 12.57
CA SER A 135 -27.67 1.07 12.35
C SER A 135 -26.43 0.80 11.50
N LEU A 136 -25.81 1.81 10.88
CA LEU A 136 -24.73 1.61 9.93
C LEU A 136 -23.50 1.00 10.58
N ILE A 137 -23.16 -0.22 10.15
CA ILE A 137 -21.98 -0.95 10.58
C ILE A 137 -21.27 -1.58 9.39
N GLY A 138 -20.00 -1.93 9.56
CA GLY A 138 -19.26 -2.71 8.58
C GLY A 138 -19.11 -2.01 7.22
N ASP A 139 -19.32 -2.77 6.14
CA ASP A 139 -19.06 -2.29 4.77
C ASP A 139 -19.99 -1.13 4.37
N ASP A 140 -21.27 -1.09 4.79
CA ASP A 140 -22.18 0.02 4.45
C ASP A 140 -21.69 1.36 5.00
N TYR A 141 -21.23 1.38 6.26
CA TYR A 141 -20.65 2.58 6.87
C TYR A 141 -19.47 3.10 6.06
N TRP A 142 -18.56 2.21 5.65
CA TRP A 142 -17.35 2.57 4.92
C TRP A 142 -17.59 2.93 3.47
N ILE A 143 -18.55 2.28 2.80
CA ILE A 143 -19.00 2.64 1.45
C ILE A 143 -19.58 4.04 1.47
N GLY A 144 -20.40 4.39 2.47
CA GLY A 144 -20.92 5.75 2.64
C GLY A 144 -19.83 6.77 2.89
N PHE A 145 -18.89 6.49 3.80
CA PHE A 145 -17.77 7.37 4.12
C PHE A 145 -16.87 7.64 2.88
N LEU A 146 -16.54 6.59 2.14
CA LEU A 146 -15.68 6.67 0.96
C LEU A 146 -16.43 7.11 -0.31
N GLY A 147 -17.76 7.13 -0.29
CA GLY A 147 -18.60 7.23 -1.47
C GLY A 147 -18.29 8.44 -2.34
N LYS A 148 -17.98 9.59 -1.73
CA LYS A 148 -17.57 10.79 -2.47
C LYS A 148 -16.23 10.62 -3.18
N ALA A 149 -15.21 10.09 -2.50
CA ALA A 149 -13.89 9.87 -3.09
C ALA A 149 -13.94 8.79 -4.19
N ILE A 150 -14.73 7.74 -3.99
CA ILE A 150 -14.98 6.70 -4.99
C ILE A 150 -15.70 7.30 -6.20
N SER A 151 -16.74 8.12 -6.00
CA SER A 151 -17.49 8.76 -7.08
C SER A 151 -16.60 9.67 -7.93
N HIS A 152 -15.69 10.42 -7.30
CA HIS A 152 -14.66 11.18 -8.02
C HIS A 152 -13.74 10.28 -8.86
N THR A 153 -13.28 9.18 -8.29
CA THR A 153 -12.45 8.21 -9.02
C THR A 153 -13.21 7.64 -10.21
N LEU A 154 -14.44 7.18 -10.00
CA LEU A 154 -15.28 6.62 -11.06
C LEU A 154 -15.60 7.63 -12.16
N LYS A 155 -15.79 8.91 -11.83
CA LYS A 155 -15.90 9.98 -12.83
C LYS A 155 -14.61 10.15 -13.64
N GLU A 156 -13.44 10.14 -13.00
CA GLU A 156 -12.14 10.21 -13.69
C GLU A 156 -11.94 9.07 -14.69
N TYR A 157 -12.40 7.86 -14.33
CA TYR A 157 -12.38 6.68 -15.19
C TYR A 157 -13.54 6.63 -16.20
N GLY A 158 -14.47 7.59 -16.18
CA GLY A 158 -15.63 7.63 -17.07
C GLY A 158 -16.72 6.59 -16.77
N ALA A 159 -16.71 6.01 -15.57
CA ALA A 159 -17.73 5.08 -15.08
C ALA A 159 -19.00 5.77 -14.60
N LEU A 160 -18.88 7.02 -14.14
CA LEU A 160 -19.99 7.91 -13.75
C LEU A 160 -19.92 9.21 -14.57
N GLU A 161 -21.07 9.83 -14.79
CA GLU A 161 -21.18 11.12 -15.50
C GLU A 161 -20.76 12.30 -14.60
N ASP A 162 -21.15 12.24 -13.32
CA ASP A 162 -20.74 13.19 -12.29
C ASP A 162 -20.16 12.49 -11.06
N SER A 163 -19.69 13.30 -10.11
CA SER A 163 -19.06 12.85 -8.86
C SER A 163 -19.89 13.24 -7.64
N THR A 164 -21.15 13.61 -7.85
CA THR A 164 -22.08 13.99 -6.80
C THR A 164 -22.38 12.76 -5.97
N PHE A 165 -22.17 12.88 -4.67
CA PHE A 165 -22.47 11.83 -3.72
C PHE A 165 -23.22 12.47 -2.57
N GLU A 166 -24.46 12.05 -2.38
CA GLU A 166 -25.30 12.47 -1.27
C GLU A 166 -25.55 11.27 -0.38
N LEU A 167 -25.35 11.45 0.93
CA LEU A 167 -25.62 10.42 1.90
C LEU A 167 -27.14 10.30 2.06
N ALA A 168 -27.72 9.24 1.54
CA ALA A 168 -29.15 8.92 1.62
C ALA A 168 -29.35 7.51 2.22
N TYR A 169 -30.46 7.31 2.92
CA TYR A 169 -30.82 6.00 3.48
C TYR A 169 -31.96 5.39 2.66
N ASP A 170 -31.87 4.11 2.41
CA ASP A 170 -32.94 3.30 1.84
C ASP A 170 -33.67 2.59 3.00
N GLU A 171 -34.89 3.03 3.29
CA GLU A 171 -35.70 2.45 4.37
C GLU A 171 -36.23 1.05 4.04
N GLU A 172 -36.36 0.71 2.75
CA GLU A 172 -36.87 -0.60 2.33
C GLU A 172 -35.78 -1.68 2.47
N GLU A 173 -34.55 -1.32 2.10
CA GLU A 173 -33.39 -2.21 2.13
C GLU A 173 -32.55 -2.10 3.42
N ASP A 174 -32.96 -1.22 4.35
CA ASP A 174 -32.28 -0.93 5.63
C ASP A 174 -30.77 -0.65 5.48
N ARG A 175 -30.39 0.15 4.47
CA ARG A 175 -29.00 0.41 4.10
C ARG A 175 -28.76 1.81 3.54
N ILE A 176 -27.50 2.22 3.38
CA ILE A 176 -27.18 3.46 2.64
C ILE A 176 -27.54 3.26 1.17
N LYS A 177 -28.27 4.23 0.62
CA LYS A 177 -28.52 4.34 -0.81
C LYS A 177 -27.26 4.82 -1.51
N VAL A 178 -26.57 3.90 -2.18
CA VAL A 178 -25.37 4.18 -2.98
C VAL A 178 -25.55 3.78 -4.43
N ASN A 179 -24.82 4.45 -5.32
CA ASN A 179 -24.75 4.01 -6.71
C ASN A 179 -24.12 2.61 -6.75
N PRO A 180 -24.72 1.62 -7.44
CA PRO A 180 -24.17 0.25 -7.50
C PRO A 180 -22.71 0.20 -7.96
N LYS A 181 -22.27 1.11 -8.84
CA LYS A 181 -20.86 1.16 -9.27
C LYS A 181 -19.90 1.58 -8.16
N VAL A 182 -20.36 2.41 -7.22
CA VAL A 182 -19.56 2.83 -6.05
C VAL A 182 -19.35 1.64 -5.12
N GLU A 183 -20.41 0.90 -4.83
CA GLU A 183 -20.34 -0.34 -4.05
C GLU A 183 -19.44 -1.38 -4.74
N GLN A 184 -19.66 -1.61 -6.03
CA GLN A 184 -18.84 -2.53 -6.84
C GLN A 184 -17.36 -2.16 -6.82
N TYR A 185 -17.05 -0.88 -7.02
CA TYR A 185 -15.68 -0.39 -6.92
C TYR A 185 -15.07 -0.66 -5.55
N TYR A 186 -15.80 -0.37 -4.48
CA TYR A 186 -15.31 -0.59 -3.11
C TYR A 186 -14.89 -2.06 -2.94
N PHE A 187 -15.76 -3.03 -3.27
CA PHE A 187 -15.42 -4.44 -3.07
C PHE A 187 -14.28 -4.93 -3.99
N TYR A 188 -14.24 -4.49 -5.25
CA TYR A 188 -13.15 -4.86 -6.16
C TYR A 188 -11.81 -4.27 -5.71
N MET A 189 -11.79 -3.04 -5.22
CA MET A 189 -10.56 -2.30 -4.92
C MET A 189 -10.17 -2.32 -3.44
N ARG A 190 -11.04 -2.77 -2.52
CA ARG A 190 -10.82 -2.81 -1.06
C ARG A 190 -9.42 -3.26 -0.65
N PRO A 191 -8.86 -4.35 -1.22
CA PRO A 191 -7.53 -4.82 -0.85
C PRO A 191 -6.38 -3.85 -1.14
N LEU A 192 -6.59 -2.90 -2.06
CA LEU A 192 -5.58 -1.93 -2.49
C LEU A 192 -5.75 -0.56 -1.81
N LEU A 193 -6.89 -0.32 -1.14
CA LEU A 193 -7.18 0.92 -0.45
C LEU A 193 -6.23 1.10 0.75
N CYS A 194 -5.73 2.33 0.91
CA CYS A 194 -4.80 2.70 1.97
C CYS A 194 -5.31 3.95 2.69
N ASN A 195 -6.38 3.78 3.46
CA ASN A 195 -7.08 4.87 4.13
C ASN A 195 -7.64 4.44 5.50
N ALA A 196 -8.37 5.34 6.15
CA ALA A 196 -8.93 5.10 7.47
C ALA A 196 -9.99 3.98 7.52
N ALA A 197 -10.67 3.67 6.40
CA ALA A 197 -11.58 2.55 6.35
C ALA A 197 -10.83 1.22 6.41
N THR A 198 -9.71 1.16 5.69
CA THR A 198 -8.84 -0.01 5.66
C THR A 198 -7.41 0.37 5.28
N SER A 199 -6.47 -0.16 6.07
CA SER A 199 -5.03 -0.07 5.81
C SER A 199 -4.51 -1.29 5.01
N MET A 200 -5.38 -2.14 4.49
CA MET A 200 -5.02 -3.38 3.77
C MET A 200 -4.02 -3.14 2.64
N GLY A 201 -4.21 -2.07 1.87
CA GLY A 201 -3.36 -1.73 0.74
C GLY A 201 -1.99 -1.19 1.11
N LEU A 202 -1.72 -0.86 2.38
CA LEU A 202 -0.50 -0.17 2.80
C LEU A 202 0.77 -0.89 2.35
N LYS A 203 0.83 -2.21 2.58
CA LYS A 203 1.99 -3.03 2.18
C LYS A 203 2.23 -3.01 0.67
N HIS A 204 1.16 -3.03 -0.13
CA HIS A 204 1.29 -2.98 -1.59
C HIS A 204 1.73 -1.59 -2.05
N ASN A 205 1.22 -0.53 -1.43
CA ASN A 205 1.58 0.84 -1.74
C ASN A 205 3.07 1.14 -1.44
N ILE A 206 3.64 0.58 -0.37
CA ILE A 206 5.09 0.70 -0.10
C ILE A 206 5.92 0.22 -1.31
N TYR A 207 5.65 -0.97 -1.85
CA TYR A 207 6.38 -1.48 -3.01
C TYR A 207 6.03 -0.76 -4.32
N ILE A 208 4.80 -0.27 -4.48
CA ILE A 208 4.42 0.58 -5.62
C ILE A 208 5.22 1.90 -5.58
N ASP A 209 5.44 2.48 -4.41
CA ASP A 209 6.21 3.72 -4.25
C ASP A 209 7.68 3.49 -4.55
N ILE A 210 8.27 2.37 -4.11
CA ILE A 210 9.62 1.94 -4.53
C ILE A 210 9.67 1.72 -6.06
N ASN A 211 8.62 1.17 -6.66
CA ASN A 211 8.59 1.02 -8.11
C ASN A 211 8.45 2.36 -8.85
N ASN A 212 7.74 3.33 -8.28
CA ASN A 212 7.65 4.67 -8.85
C ASN A 212 9.01 5.37 -8.80
N PHE A 213 9.76 5.17 -7.72
CA PHE A 213 11.16 5.61 -7.59
C PHE A 213 12.02 5.07 -8.75
N LEU A 214 11.91 3.77 -9.04
CA LEU A 214 12.57 3.12 -10.17
C LEU A 214 12.20 3.74 -11.54
N LYS A 215 10.93 4.10 -11.74
CA LYS A 215 10.47 4.75 -12.98
C LYS A 215 11.06 6.15 -13.20
N HIS A 216 11.55 6.81 -12.15
CA HIS A 216 12.25 8.10 -12.24
C HIS A 216 13.76 7.96 -12.46
N ASN A 217 14.22 6.80 -12.97
CA ASN A 217 15.61 6.45 -13.23
C ASN A 217 16.53 6.44 -12.00
N ALA A 218 15.96 6.34 -10.80
CA ALA A 218 16.72 6.08 -9.58
C ALA A 218 16.56 4.61 -9.18
N VAL A 219 17.66 3.89 -9.09
CA VAL A 219 17.63 2.46 -8.76
C VAL A 219 17.55 2.31 -7.23
N PRO A 220 16.52 1.61 -6.69
CA PRO A 220 16.52 1.22 -5.28
C PRO A 220 17.48 0.05 -5.12
N TYR A 221 18.76 0.36 -4.93
CA TYR A 221 19.80 -0.65 -4.81
C TYR A 221 19.53 -1.61 -3.65
N LEU A 222 19.83 -2.88 -3.88
CA LEU A 222 19.78 -3.88 -2.84
C LEU A 222 20.94 -3.68 -1.87
N THR A 223 20.59 -3.43 -0.61
CA THR A 223 21.54 -3.38 0.50
C THR A 223 21.33 -4.61 1.37
N ASN A 224 22.41 -5.35 1.60
CA ASN A 224 22.41 -6.51 2.48
C ASN A 224 22.86 -6.11 3.87
N ASN A 225 22.18 -6.63 4.88
CA ASN A 225 22.58 -6.44 6.26
C ASN A 225 22.59 -7.77 7.03
N ILE A 226 23.63 -7.98 7.82
CA ILE A 226 23.82 -9.20 8.61
C ILE A 226 23.46 -8.88 10.06
N GLU A 227 22.46 -9.57 10.58
CA GLU A 227 21.98 -9.40 11.94
C GLU A 227 22.28 -10.63 12.79
N LYS A 228 22.79 -10.38 14.00
CA LYS A 228 23.16 -11.42 14.97
C LYS A 228 22.10 -11.52 16.05
N PHE A 229 21.48 -12.69 16.15
CA PHE A 229 20.55 -13.06 17.20
C PHE A 229 21.22 -14.05 18.15
N THR A 230 20.59 -14.32 19.30
CA THR A 230 21.19 -15.12 20.39
C THR A 230 21.76 -16.47 19.93
N ASN A 231 21.13 -17.14 18.96
CA ASN A 231 21.50 -18.48 18.50
C ASN A 231 21.67 -18.60 16.98
N GLU A 232 21.55 -17.50 16.24
CA GLU A 232 21.58 -17.53 14.78
C GLU A 232 22.06 -16.19 14.21
N GLU A 233 22.64 -16.26 13.01
CA GLU A 233 22.92 -15.10 12.18
C GLU A 233 21.96 -15.15 10.98
N ARG A 234 21.37 -14.00 10.65
CA ARG A 234 20.48 -13.87 9.49
C ARG A 234 20.95 -12.75 8.60
N ILE A 235 20.85 -12.97 7.30
CA ILE A 235 21.12 -11.96 6.29
C ILE A 235 19.79 -11.49 5.73
N PHE A 236 19.62 -10.18 5.66
CA PHE A 236 18.44 -9.53 5.09
C PHE A 236 18.84 -8.71 3.89
N SER A 237 18.06 -8.78 2.81
CA SER A 237 18.23 -7.90 1.65
C SER A 237 17.13 -6.84 1.66
N TYR A 238 17.50 -5.58 1.48
CA TYR A 238 16.59 -4.44 1.51
C TYR A 238 16.66 -3.64 0.22
N PHE A 239 15.53 -3.12 -0.23
CA PHE A 239 15.51 -1.97 -1.14
C PHE A 239 15.89 -0.72 -0.35
N GLU A 240 17.00 -0.08 -0.72
CA GLU A 240 17.44 1.17 -0.10
C GLU A 240 16.88 2.39 -0.83
N VAL A 241 16.32 3.33 -0.06
CA VAL A 241 16.01 4.68 -0.52
C VAL A 241 16.66 5.69 0.41
N ARG A 242 17.58 6.48 -0.13
CA ARG A 242 18.34 7.49 0.60
C ARG A 242 17.58 8.82 0.71
N ASN A 243 17.86 9.59 1.77
CA ASN A 243 17.16 10.85 2.08
C ASN A 243 17.33 11.90 0.96
N ASP A 244 18.49 11.91 0.29
CA ASP A 244 18.80 12.77 -0.85
C ASP A 244 17.92 12.47 -2.09
N HIS A 245 17.31 11.30 -2.14
CA HIS A 245 16.36 10.92 -3.19
C HIS A 245 14.87 11.11 -2.78
N SER A 246 14.59 11.75 -1.64
CA SER A 246 13.22 11.95 -1.14
C SER A 246 12.28 12.68 -2.10
N SER A 247 12.81 13.54 -2.97
CA SER A 247 12.03 14.25 -4.01
C SER A 247 11.43 13.31 -5.07
N LEU A 248 11.99 12.10 -5.24
CA LEU A 248 11.53 11.10 -6.20
C LEU A 248 10.41 10.21 -5.64
N LEU A 249 10.18 10.24 -4.33
CA LEU A 249 9.05 9.56 -3.70
C LEU A 249 7.79 10.42 -3.78
N LYS A 250 6.65 9.75 -3.99
CA LYS A 250 5.32 10.35 -3.84
C LYS A 250 5.05 10.66 -2.37
N GLU A 251 4.18 11.64 -2.13
CA GLU A 251 3.66 11.90 -0.78
C GLU A 251 2.95 10.65 -0.24
N GLY A 252 3.30 10.26 0.99
CA GLY A 252 2.80 9.03 1.61
C GLY A 252 3.72 8.51 2.72
N VAL A 253 3.37 7.33 3.24
CA VAL A 253 4.03 6.71 4.40
C VAL A 253 5.52 6.50 4.20
N LEU A 254 5.96 6.03 3.02
CA LEU A 254 7.37 5.78 2.76
C LEU A 254 8.20 7.07 2.75
N LYS A 255 7.68 8.14 2.13
CA LYS A 255 8.34 9.45 2.11
C LYS A 255 8.38 10.09 3.50
N ASP A 256 7.28 9.99 4.25
CA ASP A 256 7.22 10.45 5.64
C ASP A 256 8.27 9.76 6.51
N LEU A 257 8.42 8.44 6.39
CA LEU A 257 9.44 7.68 7.11
C LEU A 257 10.86 8.05 6.69
N LEU A 258 11.07 8.28 5.39
CA LEU A 258 12.36 8.70 4.87
C LEU A 258 12.76 10.07 5.43
N LEU A 259 11.83 11.02 5.48
CA LEU A 259 12.05 12.39 5.94
C LEU A 259 12.02 12.55 7.46
N SER A 260 11.53 11.56 8.21
CA SER A 260 11.53 11.59 9.67
C SER A 260 12.96 11.60 10.20
N ASP A 261 13.22 12.46 11.18
CA ASP A 261 14.48 12.44 11.91
C ASP A 261 14.64 11.10 12.64
N PHE A 262 15.89 10.63 12.73
CA PHE A 262 16.20 9.34 13.33
C PHE A 262 15.83 9.30 14.83
N LEU A 263 16.12 10.37 15.57
CA LEU A 263 15.81 10.44 17.00
C LEU A 263 14.32 10.58 17.25
N ASP A 264 13.63 11.39 16.43
CA ASP A 264 12.17 11.54 16.52
C ASP A 264 11.44 10.21 16.24
N LEU A 265 11.92 9.45 15.26
CA LEU A 265 11.39 8.11 14.99
C LEU A 265 11.71 7.17 16.15
N LYS A 266 12.95 7.16 16.66
CA LYS A 266 13.35 6.34 17.81
C LYS A 266 12.44 6.58 19.02
N ASP A 267 12.16 7.84 19.34
CA ASP A 267 11.26 8.21 20.45
C ASP A 267 9.82 7.78 20.17
N SER A 268 9.36 7.90 18.91
CA SER A 268 8.06 7.37 18.50
C SER A 268 7.96 5.85 18.69
N LEU A 269 8.99 5.09 18.30
CA LEU A 269 9.06 3.64 18.49
C LEU A 269 9.12 3.26 19.99
N LYS A 270 9.91 3.98 20.78
CA LYS A 270 9.97 3.83 22.25
C LYS A 270 8.59 4.01 22.88
N SER A 271 7.87 5.06 22.48
CA SER A 271 6.51 5.33 22.96
C SER A 271 5.56 4.18 22.61
N LYS A 272 5.70 3.59 21.41
CA LYS A 272 4.92 2.43 20.97
C LYS A 272 5.22 1.19 21.81
N GLN A 273 6.49 0.94 22.12
CA GLN A 273 6.90 -0.18 22.98
C GLN A 273 6.33 -0.04 24.40
N MET A 274 6.41 1.16 24.99
CA MET A 274 5.91 1.43 26.34
C MET A 274 4.38 1.30 26.45
N ASN A 275 3.67 1.52 25.34
CA ASN A 275 2.21 1.46 25.27
C ASN A 275 1.70 0.21 24.53
N LYS A 276 2.50 -0.87 24.45
CA LYS A 276 2.16 -2.07 23.66
C LYS A 276 0.82 -2.72 24.02
N GLU A 277 0.42 -2.61 25.30
CA GLU A 277 -0.83 -3.14 25.87
C GLU A 277 -2.03 -2.20 25.65
N ASN A 278 -1.79 -0.92 25.35
CA ASN A 278 -2.86 0.03 25.05
C ASN A 278 -3.23 -0.07 23.58
N TYR A 279 -4.32 -0.80 23.29
CA TYR A 279 -4.76 -1.03 21.92
C TYR A 279 -5.20 0.25 21.18
N GLU A 280 -5.64 1.26 21.91
CA GLU A 280 -6.07 2.57 21.36
C GLU A 280 -4.90 3.53 21.14
N PHE A 281 -3.70 3.19 21.63
CA PHE A 281 -2.54 4.06 21.49
C PHE A 281 -2.01 4.10 20.05
N LEU A 282 -2.05 5.31 19.49
CA LEU A 282 -1.40 5.66 18.23
C LEU A 282 -0.21 6.58 18.50
N CYS A 283 0.96 6.23 17.96
CA CYS A 283 2.13 7.10 18.03
C CYS A 283 1.94 8.32 17.10
N PRO A 284 2.78 9.38 17.21
CA PRO A 284 2.63 10.60 16.40
C PRO A 284 2.56 10.34 14.89
N LEU A 285 3.36 9.41 14.36
CA LEU A 285 3.34 9.03 12.95
C LEU A 285 2.02 8.34 12.53
N GLU A 286 1.52 7.41 13.32
CA GLU A 286 0.24 6.74 13.04
C GLU A 286 -0.94 7.72 13.05
N LYS A 287 -0.92 8.70 13.97
CA LYS A 287 -1.90 9.80 14.00
C LYS A 287 -1.79 10.67 12.76
N LYS A 288 -0.58 11.01 12.32
CA LYS A 288 -0.34 11.78 11.09
C LYS A 288 -0.90 11.06 9.87
N TRP A 289 -0.68 9.75 9.77
CA TRP A 289 -1.16 8.96 8.63
C TRP A 289 -2.66 8.71 8.69
N GLY A 290 -3.24 8.61 9.90
CA GLY A 290 -4.66 8.32 10.11
C GLY A 290 -5.07 6.95 9.55
N LEU A 291 -4.16 5.97 9.57
CA LEU A 291 -4.37 4.61 9.08
C LEU A 291 -4.64 3.61 10.22
N GLY A 292 -4.80 4.11 11.46
CA GLY A 292 -4.88 3.31 12.66
C GLY A 292 -3.53 2.69 13.04
N ARG A 293 -3.58 1.54 13.73
CA ARG A 293 -2.40 0.83 14.25
C ARG A 293 -1.70 0.05 13.14
N VAL A 294 -0.89 0.73 12.33
CA VAL A 294 -0.14 0.13 11.22
C VAL A 294 1.34 -0.07 11.54
N LEU A 295 1.84 0.59 12.59
CA LEU A 295 3.23 0.46 13.04
C LEU A 295 3.30 -0.59 14.15
N THR A 296 4.14 -1.60 13.96
CA THR A 296 4.38 -2.64 14.97
C THR A 296 5.88 -2.87 15.18
N LEU A 297 6.20 -3.44 16.34
CA LEU A 297 7.57 -3.80 16.73
C LEU A 297 7.67 -5.31 16.84
N ASP A 298 8.89 -5.83 16.68
CA ASP A 298 9.17 -7.22 17.03
C ASP A 298 8.95 -7.42 18.54
N PRO A 299 8.16 -8.42 18.97
CA PRO A 299 7.92 -8.66 20.39
C PRO A 299 9.09 -9.31 21.12
N VAL A 300 10.03 -9.92 20.39
CA VAL A 300 11.18 -10.67 20.92
C VAL A 300 12.46 -9.87 20.80
N ASN A 301 12.69 -9.25 19.64
CA ASN A 301 13.93 -8.54 19.34
C ASN A 301 13.84 -7.04 19.62
N SER A 302 15.00 -6.41 19.83
CA SER A 302 15.09 -4.94 19.98
C SER A 302 14.70 -4.24 18.68
N TYR A 303 14.04 -3.07 18.80
CA TYR A 303 13.79 -2.17 17.66
C TYR A 303 14.99 -1.26 17.35
N ILE A 304 16.07 -1.33 18.15
CA ILE A 304 17.32 -0.60 17.97
C ILE A 304 18.42 -1.62 17.69
N GLY A 305 19.19 -1.41 16.63
CA GLY A 305 20.35 -2.22 16.29
C GLY A 305 21.49 -2.09 17.33
N PRO A 306 22.47 -3.02 17.33
CA PRO A 306 23.51 -3.07 18.36
C PRO A 306 24.35 -1.79 18.52
N ASN A 307 24.54 -1.05 17.43
CA ASN A 307 25.33 0.18 17.40
C ASN A 307 24.48 1.46 17.55
N ASP A 308 23.18 1.34 17.81
CA ASP A 308 22.24 2.46 17.93
C ASP A 308 22.16 3.37 16.67
N ASP A 309 22.44 2.80 15.50
CA ASP A 309 22.51 3.49 14.20
C ASP A 309 21.40 3.07 13.23
N ILE A 310 20.69 1.99 13.55
CA ILE A 310 19.57 1.44 12.77
C ILE A 310 18.37 1.20 13.68
N LEU A 311 17.18 1.58 13.21
CA LEU A 311 15.90 1.29 13.86
C LEU A 311 15.13 0.26 13.03
N TYR A 312 14.67 -0.82 13.67
CA TYR A 312 13.88 -1.89 13.06
C TYR A 312 12.42 -1.83 13.50
N PHE A 313 11.49 -1.88 12.55
CA PHE A 313 10.05 -1.85 12.82
C PHE A 313 9.27 -2.42 11.63
N TYR A 314 7.97 -2.59 11.80
CA TYR A 314 7.08 -3.08 10.75
C TYR A 314 5.99 -2.06 10.43
N ILE A 315 5.67 -1.93 9.15
CA ILE A 315 4.56 -1.10 8.65
C ILE A 315 3.63 -1.97 7.81
N GLY A 316 2.40 -2.19 8.28
CA GLY A 316 1.46 -3.08 7.58
C GLY A 316 1.98 -4.51 7.38
N GLY A 317 2.89 -4.97 8.26
CA GLY A 317 3.58 -6.26 8.16
C GLY A 317 4.83 -6.27 7.27
N VAL A 318 5.24 -5.14 6.70
CA VAL A 318 6.50 -5.00 5.95
C VAL A 318 7.62 -4.63 6.91
N LEU A 319 8.70 -5.40 6.94
CA LEU A 319 9.90 -5.07 7.72
C LEU A 319 10.59 -3.86 7.11
N MET A 320 10.86 -2.88 7.96
CA MET A 320 11.52 -1.63 7.66
C MET A 320 12.73 -1.46 8.56
N ALA A 321 13.80 -0.88 8.01
CA ALA A 321 14.92 -0.40 8.79
C ALA A 321 15.21 1.07 8.45
N LYS A 322 15.37 1.94 9.46
CA LYS A 322 15.70 3.36 9.27
C LYS A 322 17.11 3.60 9.78
N THR A 323 17.94 4.21 8.94
CA THR A 323 19.23 4.79 9.33
C THR A 323 19.14 6.31 9.34
N LYS A 324 20.21 6.99 9.73
CA LYS A 324 20.28 8.47 9.64
C LYS A 324 20.11 9.00 8.22
N THR A 325 20.49 8.21 7.20
CA THR A 325 20.59 8.68 5.81
C THR A 325 19.66 7.97 4.83
N ALA A 326 18.99 6.88 5.25
CA ALA A 326 18.15 6.09 4.34
C ALA A 326 17.02 5.35 5.09
N ILE A 327 16.02 4.94 4.32
CA ILE A 327 15.07 3.89 4.70
C ILE A 327 15.37 2.64 3.88
N TRP A 328 15.32 1.50 4.54
CA TRP A 328 15.53 0.16 3.99
C TRP A 328 14.22 -0.61 4.10
N VAL A 329 13.75 -1.17 2.99
CA VAL A 329 12.48 -1.92 2.92
C VAL A 329 12.78 -3.36 2.54
N ASP A 330 12.32 -4.33 3.34
CA ASP A 330 12.66 -5.74 3.12
C ASP A 330 12.28 -6.19 1.70
N ALA A 331 13.28 -6.67 0.96
CA ALA A 331 13.15 -7.09 -0.42
C ALA A 331 12.80 -8.58 -0.53
N ASP A 332 12.80 -9.33 0.57
CA ASP A 332 12.68 -10.78 0.59
C ASP A 332 11.33 -11.24 1.14
N LYS A 333 11.25 -11.53 2.43
CA LYS A 333 10.12 -12.24 3.04
C LYS A 333 8.86 -11.38 3.06
N SER A 334 8.97 -10.13 3.49
CA SER A 334 7.86 -9.17 3.48
C SER A 334 7.38 -8.91 2.06
N PHE A 335 8.29 -8.83 1.08
CA PHE A 335 7.92 -8.61 -0.32
C PHE A 335 7.16 -9.83 -0.88
N LEU A 336 7.65 -11.04 -0.62
CA LEU A 336 6.96 -12.28 -0.96
C LEU A 336 5.55 -12.33 -0.36
N THR A 337 5.42 -12.06 0.94
CA THR A 337 4.12 -12.06 1.62
C THR A 337 3.18 -11.05 1.00
N ALA A 338 3.65 -9.83 0.70
CA ALA A 338 2.84 -8.83 0.01
C ALA A 338 2.39 -9.30 -1.39
N LEU A 339 3.23 -9.99 -2.16
CA LEU A 339 2.86 -10.53 -3.47
C LEU A 339 1.84 -11.68 -3.38
N GLN A 340 2.03 -12.58 -2.41
CA GLN A 340 1.13 -13.73 -2.19
C GLN A 340 -0.26 -13.27 -1.75
N GLU A 341 -0.32 -12.30 -0.84
CA GLU A 341 -1.58 -11.70 -0.43
C GLU A 341 -2.23 -10.95 -1.59
N LEU A 342 -1.48 -10.11 -2.31
CA LEU A 342 -2.01 -9.40 -3.48
C LEU A 342 -2.65 -10.38 -4.49
N ARG A 343 -1.95 -11.48 -4.80
CA ARG A 343 -2.48 -12.52 -5.67
C ARG A 343 -3.80 -13.08 -5.14
N ARG A 344 -3.87 -13.45 -3.86
CA ARG A 344 -5.09 -14.02 -3.25
C ARG A 344 -6.24 -13.02 -3.34
N GLU A 345 -5.98 -11.74 -3.07
CA GLU A 345 -7.01 -10.71 -3.11
C GLU A 345 -7.46 -10.38 -4.54
N ILE A 346 -6.56 -10.35 -5.51
CA ILE A 346 -6.90 -10.26 -6.94
C ILE A 346 -7.73 -11.47 -7.38
N ASP A 347 -7.35 -12.68 -6.97
CA ASP A 347 -8.08 -13.91 -7.30
C ASP A 347 -9.52 -13.86 -6.76
N ARG A 348 -9.71 -13.32 -5.55
CA ARG A 348 -11.05 -13.09 -4.97
C ARG A 348 -11.83 -12.05 -5.76
N GLY A 349 -11.23 -10.89 -6.06
CA GLY A 349 -11.88 -9.81 -6.78
C GLY A 349 -12.24 -10.16 -8.23
N LEU A 350 -11.41 -10.95 -8.91
CA LEU A 350 -11.73 -11.48 -10.25
C LEU A 350 -12.94 -12.42 -10.23
N ASN A 351 -13.10 -13.21 -9.18
CA ASN A 351 -14.19 -14.17 -9.04
C ASN A 351 -15.43 -13.59 -8.35
N PHE A 352 -15.38 -12.33 -7.90
CA PHE A 352 -16.49 -11.69 -7.21
C PHE A 352 -17.64 -11.41 -8.18
N LYS A 353 -18.84 -11.88 -7.83
CA LYS A 353 -20.08 -11.70 -8.59
C LYS A 353 -21.01 -10.81 -7.78
N PHE A 354 -21.50 -9.75 -8.41
CA PHE A 354 -22.54 -8.88 -7.88
C PHE A 354 -23.92 -9.37 -8.30
#